data_AF-A0A9P6NTI1-F1
#
_entry.id   AF-A0A9P6NTI1-F1
#
_cell.length_a   1.000
_cell.length_b   1.000
_cell.length_c   1.000
_cell.angle_alpha   90.00
_cell.angle_beta   90.00
_cell.angle_gamma   90.00
#
_symmetry.space_group_name_H-M   'P 1'
#
loop_
_entity.id
_entity.type
_entity.pdbx_description
1 polymer ?
#
loop_
_entity_poly.entity_id
_entity_poly.type
_entity_poly.pdbx_seq_one_letter_code
_entity_poly.pdbx_strand_id
1 'polypeptide(L)'
;MLLSQHIHSIPSTRRALAAPQSCRSLDHRPKFGPKPLPLILVTGATGYIGSHVMLEILRSGKWGVVGIDNLCNSSPAVLTRVRTLAGPTAPPIFFHQLDLRDTRGLTKLFSSYKSSNGVCAITHVIHLAALKSVARSKFDPIGYHSTNVIGTKSLLTTMNKFKVRSLVFSSSAVVYGFRPEHNLLSEEACKVDSLNGAGSEAHGRITSPYGSTKLICEELVQAASAKAGLRAVILRYSNPSGNEPSGLIGDSPLDPENLMPIVCQVLTGKREYVNIYGTDYDTRDGTGKPSFFFFFFFFFFFFFF
;
A
#
# COMPACT_ATOMS: atom_id res chain seq x y z
N MET A 1 -13.59 47.44 11.51
CA MET A 1 -13.71 47.96 10.14
C MET A 1 -13.15 46.87 9.21
N LEU A 2 -13.87 45.74 9.08
CA LEU A 2 -14.91 45.42 8.09
C LEU A 2 -14.32 45.12 6.69
N LEU A 3 -14.38 43.84 6.31
CA LEU A 3 -14.58 43.23 4.98
C LEU A 3 -14.06 41.77 5.08
N SER A 4 -14.82 40.75 5.47
CA SER A 4 -16.09 40.21 4.94
C SER A 4 -16.03 39.84 3.46
N GLN A 5 -16.13 38.52 3.24
CA GLN A 5 -16.72 37.83 2.09
C GLN A 5 -15.99 37.87 0.74
N HIS A 6 -15.44 36.72 0.33
CA HIS A 6 -15.72 36.10 -0.97
C HIS A 6 -15.37 34.61 -0.92
N ILE A 7 -16.28 33.81 -0.34
CA ILE A 7 -16.35 32.37 -0.58
C ILE A 7 -17.17 32.21 -1.86
N HIS A 8 -16.52 31.90 -2.98
CA HIS A 8 -17.24 31.47 -4.17
C HIS A 8 -17.60 29.99 -4.03
N SER A 9 -18.89 29.75 -3.85
CA SER A 9 -19.56 28.46 -3.98
C SER A 9 -19.38 27.90 -5.39
N ILE A 10 -18.71 26.75 -5.51
CA ILE A 10 -18.66 25.98 -6.75
C ILE A 10 -19.92 25.09 -6.80
N PRO A 11 -20.73 25.13 -7.87
CA PRO A 11 -21.97 24.37 -7.95
C PRO A 11 -21.74 22.85 -7.92
N SER A 12 -22.50 22.19 -7.06
CA SER A 12 -22.59 20.74 -6.94
C SER A 12 -23.39 20.15 -8.11
N THR A 13 -22.71 19.73 -9.17
CA THR A 13 -23.28 18.82 -10.17
C THR A 13 -22.31 17.67 -10.46
N ARG A 14 -22.18 16.75 -9.50
CA ARG A 14 -21.61 15.41 -9.78
C ARG A 14 -22.67 14.59 -10.50
N ARG A 15 -22.66 14.65 -11.83
CA ARG A 15 -23.28 13.62 -12.66
C ARG A 15 -22.45 12.35 -12.48
N ALA A 16 -22.99 11.36 -11.78
CA ALA A 16 -22.36 10.06 -11.65
C ALA A 16 -22.16 9.47 -13.05
N LEU A 17 -20.90 9.39 -13.51
CA LEU A 17 -20.55 8.64 -14.70
C LEU A 17 -20.72 7.15 -14.34
N ALA A 18 -21.77 6.54 -14.90
CA ALA A 18 -22.04 5.12 -14.75
C ALA A 18 -20.85 4.32 -15.30
N ALA A 19 -20.43 3.30 -14.54
CA ALA A 19 -19.38 2.38 -14.97
C ALA A 19 -19.78 1.66 -16.28
N PRO A 20 -18.84 1.43 -17.21
CA PRO A 20 -19.12 0.74 -18.46
C PRO A 20 -19.64 -0.69 -18.20
N GLN A 21 -20.64 -1.09 -19.01
CA GLN A 21 -21.45 -2.30 -18.87
C GLN A 21 -20.68 -3.64 -18.97
N SER A 22 -19.36 -3.64 -19.15
CA SER A 22 -18.51 -4.84 -19.11
C SER A 22 -17.97 -5.19 -17.72
N CYS A 23 -18.11 -4.29 -16.73
CA CYS A 23 -17.94 -4.62 -15.31
C CYS A 23 -19.27 -5.14 -14.76
N ARG A 24 -19.49 -6.46 -14.86
CA ARG A 24 -20.59 -7.12 -14.14
C ARG A 24 -20.52 -6.71 -12.66
N SER A 25 -21.65 -6.26 -12.13
CA SER A 25 -21.89 -5.74 -10.78
C SER A 25 -20.95 -6.29 -9.69
N LEU A 26 -20.33 -5.35 -8.97
CA LEU A 26 -19.50 -5.50 -7.77
C LEU A 26 -20.19 -6.14 -6.54
N ASP A 27 -21.37 -6.75 -6.69
CA ASP A 27 -22.17 -7.32 -5.59
C ASP A 27 -22.50 -8.82 -5.74
N HIS A 28 -21.93 -9.51 -6.73
CA HIS A 28 -22.20 -10.94 -6.85
C HIS A 28 -21.33 -11.75 -5.88
N ARG A 29 -21.93 -12.18 -4.74
CA ARG A 29 -21.30 -13.10 -3.78
C ARG A 29 -20.73 -14.31 -4.56
N PRO A 30 -19.40 -14.53 -4.58
CA PRO A 30 -18.85 -15.65 -5.30
C PRO A 30 -19.32 -16.95 -4.65
N LYS A 31 -20.01 -17.81 -5.44
CA LYS A 31 -20.37 -19.16 -5.01
C LYS A 31 -19.15 -20.06 -5.17
N PHE A 32 -18.53 -20.44 -4.06
CA PHE A 32 -17.38 -21.34 -4.05
C PHE A 32 -17.84 -22.80 -4.02
N GLY A 33 -17.39 -23.58 -5.01
CA GLY A 33 -17.51 -25.04 -5.00
C GLY A 33 -16.58 -25.68 -3.93
N PRO A 34 -16.55 -27.02 -3.85
CA PRO A 34 -15.80 -27.75 -2.81
C PRO A 34 -14.28 -27.55 -2.86
N LYS A 35 -13.71 -27.15 -4.01
CA LYS A 35 -12.30 -26.78 -4.17
C LYS A 35 -12.19 -25.41 -4.86
N PRO A 36 -12.36 -24.30 -4.12
CA PRO A 36 -12.28 -22.98 -4.72
C PRO A 36 -10.87 -22.67 -5.21
N LEU A 37 -10.76 -21.88 -6.27
CA LEU A 37 -9.50 -21.27 -6.67
C LEU A 37 -8.94 -20.49 -5.46
N PRO A 38 -7.68 -20.71 -5.06
CA PRO A 38 -7.10 -19.97 -3.96
C PRO A 38 -7.06 -18.47 -4.27
N LEU A 39 -7.48 -17.64 -3.30
CA LEU A 39 -7.51 -16.19 -3.44
C LEU A 39 -6.44 -15.52 -2.59
N ILE A 40 -5.83 -14.47 -3.14
CA ILE A 40 -4.94 -13.55 -2.44
C ILE A 40 -5.69 -12.24 -2.20
N LEU A 41 -5.80 -11.84 -0.93
CA LEU A 41 -6.31 -10.52 -0.56
C LEU A 41 -5.19 -9.49 -0.70
N VAL A 42 -5.40 -8.46 -1.52
CA VAL A 42 -4.49 -7.32 -1.67
C VAL A 42 -5.16 -6.09 -1.07
N THR A 43 -4.60 -5.53 0.00
CA THR A 43 -5.09 -4.26 0.57
C THR A 43 -4.35 -3.09 -0.08
N GLY A 44 -5.01 -1.96 -0.34
CA GLY A 44 -4.42 -0.87 -1.11
C GLY A 44 -4.28 -1.26 -2.59
N ALA A 45 -5.20 -2.13 -3.04
CA ALA A 45 -5.15 -2.81 -4.33
C ALA A 45 -5.05 -1.86 -5.51
N THR A 46 -5.71 -0.71 -5.43
CA THR A 46 -5.76 0.24 -6.55
C THR A 46 -4.63 1.27 -6.52
N GLY A 47 -3.79 1.25 -5.48
CA GLY A 47 -2.60 2.07 -5.40
C GLY A 47 -1.52 1.64 -6.40
N TYR A 48 -0.45 2.43 -6.48
CA TYR A 48 0.67 2.21 -7.41
C TYR A 48 1.25 0.79 -7.31
N ILE A 49 1.78 0.42 -6.14
CA ILE A 49 2.34 -0.93 -5.89
C ILE A 49 1.24 -2.00 -6.02
N GLY A 50 0.05 -1.74 -5.48
CA GLY A 50 -1.06 -2.69 -5.48
C GLY A 50 -1.48 -3.13 -6.88
N SER A 51 -1.58 -2.19 -7.82
CA SER A 51 -1.97 -2.49 -9.19
C SER A 51 -0.99 -3.42 -9.92
N HIS A 52 0.31 -3.21 -9.72
CA HIS A 52 1.35 -4.05 -10.30
C HIS A 52 1.38 -5.43 -9.62
N VAL A 53 1.25 -5.49 -8.29
CA VAL A 53 1.14 -6.77 -7.56
C VAL A 53 -0.06 -7.58 -8.04
N MET A 54 -1.23 -6.95 -8.21
CA MET A 54 -2.40 -7.65 -8.75
C MET A 54 -2.13 -8.20 -10.15
N LEU A 55 -1.50 -7.41 -11.02
CA LEU A 55 -1.17 -7.85 -12.38
C LEU A 55 -0.27 -9.10 -12.37
N GLU A 56 0.77 -9.11 -11.55
CA GLU A 56 1.69 -10.26 -11.45
C GLU A 56 1.03 -11.50 -10.84
N ILE A 57 0.16 -11.33 -9.83
CA ILE A 57 -0.64 -12.44 -9.30
C ILE A 57 -1.50 -13.06 -10.40
N LEU A 58 -2.16 -12.24 -11.22
CA LEU A 58 -3.03 -12.72 -12.29
C LEU A 58 -2.25 -13.37 -13.43
N ARG A 59 -1.10 -12.79 -13.81
CA ARG A 59 -0.19 -13.35 -14.83
C ARG A 59 0.35 -14.72 -14.42
N SER A 60 0.47 -14.99 -13.11
CA SER A 60 0.83 -16.33 -12.63
C SER A 60 -0.18 -17.42 -13.01
N GLY A 61 -1.43 -17.05 -13.30
CA GLY A 61 -2.53 -17.97 -13.63
C GLY A 61 -3.03 -18.86 -12.48
N LYS A 62 -2.37 -18.83 -11.31
CA LYS A 62 -2.62 -19.76 -10.19
C LYS A 62 -3.62 -19.25 -9.16
N TRP A 63 -3.78 -17.93 -9.04
CA TRP A 63 -4.49 -17.29 -7.94
C TRP A 63 -5.45 -16.22 -8.45
N GLY A 64 -6.64 -16.17 -7.85
CA GLY A 64 -7.52 -15.01 -7.99
C GLY A 64 -7.16 -13.92 -6.99
N VAL A 65 -7.63 -12.70 -7.24
CA VAL A 65 -7.39 -11.54 -6.39
C VAL A 65 -8.68 -11.08 -5.73
N VAL A 66 -8.62 -10.80 -4.42
CA VAL A 66 -9.60 -9.97 -3.72
C VAL A 66 -8.90 -8.65 -3.39
N GLY A 67 -9.24 -7.58 -4.08
CA GLY A 67 -8.71 -6.24 -3.82
C GLY A 67 -9.59 -5.49 -2.82
N ILE A 68 -8.97 -4.85 -1.83
CA ILE A 68 -9.64 -3.86 -0.99
C ILE A 68 -8.90 -2.53 -1.02
N ASP A 69 -9.65 -1.44 -1.10
CA ASP A 69 -9.12 -0.08 -1.12
C ASP A 69 -10.21 0.91 -0.73
N ASN A 70 -9.88 2.02 -0.06
CA ASN A 70 -10.86 3.08 0.22
C ASN A 70 -10.83 4.20 -0.84
N LEU A 71 -9.91 4.13 -1.80
CA LEU A 71 -9.73 5.05 -2.92
C LEU A 71 -9.28 6.46 -2.52
N CYS A 72 -8.67 6.62 -1.33
CA CYS A 72 -8.23 7.94 -0.87
C CYS A 72 -7.06 8.54 -1.67
N ASN A 73 -6.27 7.71 -2.37
CA ASN A 73 -5.12 8.13 -3.17
C ASN A 73 -4.97 7.31 -4.46
N SER A 74 -6.07 6.82 -5.01
CA SER A 74 -6.07 5.90 -6.15
C SER A 74 -7.39 5.98 -6.93
N SER A 75 -7.46 5.28 -8.06
CA SER A 75 -8.66 5.27 -8.92
C SER A 75 -9.10 3.84 -9.24
N PRO A 76 -10.41 3.54 -9.18
CA PRO A 76 -10.93 2.22 -9.54
C PRO A 76 -10.73 1.90 -11.03
N ALA A 77 -10.48 2.89 -11.88
CA ALA A 77 -10.18 2.69 -13.29
C ALA A 77 -8.96 1.77 -13.53
N VAL A 78 -8.05 1.68 -12.55
CA VAL A 78 -6.89 0.79 -12.62
C VAL A 78 -7.29 -0.70 -12.70
N LEU A 79 -8.45 -1.08 -12.15
CA LEU A 79 -8.94 -2.46 -12.17
C LEU A 79 -9.19 -2.94 -13.61
N THR A 80 -9.78 -2.09 -14.44
CA THR A 80 -10.00 -2.37 -15.87
C THR A 80 -8.66 -2.52 -16.59
N ARG A 81 -7.69 -1.65 -16.30
CA ARG A 81 -6.37 -1.69 -16.94
C ARG A 81 -5.58 -2.94 -16.54
N VAL A 82 -5.60 -3.31 -15.26
CA VAL A 82 -5.04 -4.57 -14.77
C VAL A 82 -5.71 -5.77 -15.44
N ARG A 83 -7.04 -5.78 -15.58
CA ARG A 83 -7.76 -6.84 -16.30
C ARG A 83 -7.33 -6.93 -17.77
N THR A 84 -7.22 -5.80 -18.46
CA THR A 84 -6.75 -5.74 -19.85
C THR A 84 -5.33 -6.32 -19.97
N LEU A 85 -4.42 -5.90 -19.09
CA LEU A 85 -3.02 -6.35 -19.10
C LEU A 85 -2.85 -7.83 -18.72
N ALA A 86 -3.71 -8.35 -17.84
CA ALA A 86 -3.66 -9.75 -17.41
C ALA A 86 -4.20 -10.71 -18.50
N GLY A 87 -5.04 -10.21 -19.40
CA GLY A 87 -5.62 -10.98 -20.50
C GLY A 87 -6.93 -11.70 -20.14
N PRO A 88 -7.64 -12.23 -21.16
CA PRO A 88 -8.99 -12.77 -21.01
C PRO A 88 -9.06 -14.08 -20.21
N THR A 89 -7.95 -14.84 -20.16
CA THR A 89 -7.85 -16.11 -19.42
C THR A 89 -7.40 -15.92 -17.97
N ALA A 90 -7.11 -14.67 -17.56
CA ALA A 90 -6.63 -14.38 -16.22
C ALA A 90 -7.66 -14.76 -15.14
N PRO A 91 -7.19 -15.20 -13.95
CA PRO A 91 -8.03 -15.45 -12.80
C PRO A 91 -8.99 -14.29 -12.43
N PRO A 92 -10.01 -14.53 -11.60
CA PRO A 92 -10.95 -13.49 -11.20
C PRO A 92 -10.27 -12.41 -10.33
N ILE A 93 -10.76 -11.17 -10.48
CA ILE A 93 -10.48 -10.04 -9.60
C ILE A 93 -11.82 -9.68 -8.99
N PHE A 94 -11.90 -9.69 -7.67
CA PHE A 94 -13.00 -9.13 -6.92
C PHE A 94 -12.51 -7.85 -6.26
N PHE A 95 -13.31 -6.80 -6.25
CA PHE A 95 -12.94 -5.53 -5.63
C PHE A 95 -14.00 -5.10 -4.63
N HIS A 96 -13.55 -4.64 -3.46
CA HIS A 96 -14.42 -4.09 -2.42
C HIS A 96 -13.87 -2.74 -1.98
N GLN A 97 -14.69 -1.70 -2.12
CA GLN A 97 -14.33 -0.41 -1.57
C GLN A 97 -14.52 -0.46 -0.05
N LEU A 98 -13.41 -0.54 0.69
CA LEU A 98 -13.42 -0.80 2.13
C LEU A 98 -12.25 -0.12 2.83
N ASP A 99 -12.54 0.53 3.95
CA ASP A 99 -11.52 1.06 4.85
C ASP A 99 -11.06 -0.03 5.83
N LEU A 100 -9.74 -0.18 5.99
CA LEU A 100 -9.19 -1.19 6.90
C LEU A 100 -9.58 -0.99 8.36
N ARG A 101 -9.93 0.23 8.76
CA ARG A 101 -10.40 0.54 10.11
C ARG A 101 -11.79 -0.03 10.37
N ASP A 102 -12.57 -0.31 9.32
CA ASP A 102 -13.87 -0.99 9.45
C ASP A 102 -13.70 -2.49 9.68
N THR A 103 -13.44 -2.86 10.93
CA THR A 103 -13.28 -4.24 11.37
C THR A 103 -14.56 -5.08 11.12
N ARG A 104 -15.73 -4.44 11.17
CA ARG A 104 -17.02 -5.12 10.90
C ARG A 104 -17.14 -5.43 9.41
N GLY A 105 -16.82 -4.47 8.55
CA GLY A 105 -16.76 -4.65 7.11
C GLY A 105 -15.74 -5.72 6.69
N LEU A 106 -14.53 -5.70 7.27
CA LEU A 106 -13.53 -6.75 7.06
C LEU A 106 -14.04 -8.13 7.49
N THR A 107 -14.70 -8.23 8.64
CA THR A 107 -15.29 -9.49 9.10
C THR A 107 -16.36 -9.99 8.14
N LYS A 108 -17.22 -9.10 7.61
CA LYS A 108 -18.25 -9.46 6.63
C LYS A 108 -17.61 -9.94 5.32
N LEU A 109 -16.57 -9.24 4.85
CA LEU A 109 -15.80 -9.61 3.67
C LEU A 109 -15.22 -11.01 3.81
N PHE A 110 -14.42 -11.29 4.84
CA PHE A 110 -13.84 -12.63 5.03
C PHE A 110 -14.93 -13.71 5.17
N SER A 111 -16.08 -13.38 5.77
CA SER A 111 -17.22 -14.29 5.84
C SER A 111 -17.85 -14.58 4.48
N SER A 112 -17.88 -13.62 3.55
CA SER A 112 -18.42 -13.86 2.20
C SER A 112 -17.53 -14.77 1.36
N TYR A 113 -16.26 -14.92 1.74
CA TYR A 113 -15.29 -15.81 1.11
C TYR A 113 -15.15 -17.18 1.79
N LYS A 114 -16.05 -17.56 2.70
CA LYS A 114 -16.11 -18.92 3.23
C LYS A 114 -16.73 -19.88 2.21
N SER A 115 -16.09 -21.01 1.98
CA SER A 115 -16.67 -22.15 1.26
C SER A 115 -17.66 -22.93 2.13
N SER A 116 -18.39 -23.86 1.51
CA SER A 116 -19.40 -24.70 2.17
C SER A 116 -18.86 -25.54 3.34
N ASN A 117 -17.59 -25.93 3.30
CA ASN A 117 -16.89 -26.63 4.38
C ASN A 117 -16.32 -25.67 5.47
N GLY A 118 -16.68 -24.39 5.43
CA GLY A 118 -16.29 -23.39 6.43
C GLY A 118 -14.87 -22.83 6.28
N VAL A 119 -14.11 -23.27 5.28
CA VAL A 119 -12.74 -22.79 4.99
C VAL A 119 -12.81 -21.44 4.26
N CYS A 120 -11.91 -20.51 4.57
CA CYS A 120 -11.82 -19.25 3.83
C CYS A 120 -11.08 -19.47 2.50
N ALA A 121 -11.67 -19.06 1.37
CA ALA A 121 -11.02 -19.09 0.06
C ALA A 121 -9.85 -18.07 -0.03
N ILE A 122 -9.86 -17.04 0.82
CA ILE A 122 -8.71 -16.16 1.01
C ILE A 122 -7.67 -16.93 1.84
N THR A 123 -6.54 -17.20 1.22
CA THR A 123 -5.48 -18.04 1.82
C THR A 123 -4.24 -17.23 2.17
N HIS A 124 -4.00 -16.13 1.44
CA HIS A 124 -2.85 -15.24 1.60
C HIS A 124 -3.31 -13.78 1.60
N VAL A 125 -2.55 -12.93 2.30
CA VAL A 125 -2.79 -11.49 2.35
C VAL A 125 -1.51 -10.75 1.98
N ILE A 126 -1.62 -9.75 1.10
CA ILE A 126 -0.58 -8.77 0.82
C ILE A 126 -1.08 -7.42 1.30
N HIS A 127 -0.46 -6.91 2.36
CA HIS A 127 -0.89 -5.70 3.03
C HIS A 127 -0.08 -4.47 2.57
N LEU A 128 -0.65 -3.70 1.64
CA LEU A 128 -0.06 -2.45 1.10
C LEU A 128 -0.81 -1.18 1.52
N ALA A 129 -2.03 -1.28 2.04
CA ALA A 129 -2.84 -0.12 2.42
C ALA A 129 -2.20 0.64 3.59
N ALA A 130 -1.75 1.86 3.32
CA ALA A 130 -1.22 2.79 4.31
C ALA A 130 -1.23 4.21 3.74
N LEU A 131 -1.32 5.21 4.61
CA LEU A 131 -0.83 6.54 4.27
C LEU A 131 0.70 6.52 4.26
N LYS A 132 1.31 7.05 3.19
CA LYS A 132 2.73 6.86 2.89
C LYS A 132 3.61 8.11 2.92
N SER A 133 3.04 9.31 3.08
CA SER A 133 3.83 10.53 3.02
C SER A 133 4.51 10.83 4.34
N VAL A 134 5.85 10.94 4.30
CA VAL A 134 6.66 11.42 5.41
C VAL A 134 6.28 12.86 5.77
N ALA A 135 6.12 13.74 4.79
CA ALA A 135 5.82 15.15 5.00
C ALA A 135 4.45 15.35 5.64
N ARG A 136 3.39 14.76 5.06
CA ARG A 136 2.02 14.87 5.61
C ARG A 136 1.87 14.23 6.98
N SER A 137 2.61 13.18 7.27
CA SER A 137 2.56 12.54 8.58
C SER A 137 2.92 13.47 9.72
N LYS A 138 3.74 14.51 9.48
CA LYS A 138 4.08 15.52 10.48
C LYS A 138 2.89 16.43 10.82
N PHE A 139 2.02 16.68 9.84
CA PHE A 139 0.84 17.54 10.02
C PHE A 139 -0.37 16.76 10.56
N ASP A 140 -0.49 15.47 10.26
CA ASP A 140 -1.55 14.59 10.77
C ASP A 140 -1.00 13.28 11.37
N PRO A 141 -0.26 13.34 12.49
CA PRO A 141 0.32 12.16 13.10
C PRO A 141 -0.76 11.16 13.56
N ILE A 142 -1.88 11.65 14.08
CA ILE A 142 -2.97 10.82 14.61
C ILE A 142 -3.70 10.09 13.49
N GLY A 143 -3.99 10.75 12.36
CA GLY A 143 -4.61 10.11 11.20
C GLY A 143 -3.72 9.03 10.58
N TYR A 144 -2.39 9.21 10.60
CA TYR A 144 -1.44 8.17 10.19
C TYR A 144 -1.47 6.97 11.14
N HIS A 145 -1.50 7.17 12.45
CA HIS A 145 -1.65 6.06 13.41
C HIS A 145 -3.00 5.36 13.28
N SER A 146 -4.08 6.12 13.11
CA SER A 146 -5.42 5.57 12.87
C SER A 146 -5.45 4.72 11.60
N THR A 147 -4.89 5.20 10.51
CA THR A 147 -4.94 4.48 9.22
C THR A 147 -3.98 3.28 9.22
N ASN A 148 -2.72 3.50 9.58
CA ASN A 148 -1.67 2.49 9.42
C ASN A 148 -1.72 1.49 10.58
N VAL A 149 -1.69 1.95 11.83
CA VAL A 149 -1.59 1.06 13.00
C VAL A 149 -2.93 0.39 13.29
N ILE A 150 -4.02 1.16 13.43
CA ILE A 150 -5.34 0.57 13.73
C ILE A 150 -5.85 -0.25 12.53
N GLY A 151 -5.63 0.21 11.29
CA GLY A 151 -5.94 -0.57 10.10
C GLY A 151 -5.20 -1.93 10.05
N THR A 152 -3.89 -1.94 10.34
CA THR A 152 -3.10 -3.19 10.44
C THR A 152 -3.64 -4.10 11.53
N LYS A 153 -3.91 -3.55 12.73
CA LYS A 153 -4.51 -4.31 13.84
C LYS A 153 -5.84 -4.96 13.45
N SER A 154 -6.73 -4.20 12.80
CA SER A 154 -8.04 -4.68 12.34
C SER A 154 -7.91 -5.82 11.32
N LEU A 155 -6.96 -5.71 10.39
CA LEU A 155 -6.64 -6.76 9.43
C LEU A 155 -6.13 -8.02 10.13
N LEU A 156 -5.11 -7.91 10.98
CA LEU A 156 -4.52 -9.04 11.71
C LEU A 156 -5.55 -9.75 12.61
N THR A 157 -6.40 -8.99 13.30
CA THR A 157 -7.50 -9.51 14.12
C THR A 157 -8.46 -10.35 13.27
N THR A 158 -8.82 -9.83 12.09
CA THR A 158 -9.71 -10.54 11.15
C THR A 158 -9.03 -11.79 10.59
N MET A 159 -7.77 -11.69 10.13
CA MET A 159 -7.00 -12.83 9.65
C MET A 159 -6.96 -13.97 10.67
N ASN A 160 -6.68 -13.66 11.94
CA ASN A 160 -6.68 -14.65 13.00
C ASN A 160 -8.06 -15.32 13.19
N LYS A 161 -9.13 -14.53 13.21
CA LYS A 161 -10.52 -15.03 13.34
C LYS A 161 -10.90 -16.01 12.22
N PHE A 162 -10.42 -15.78 11.00
CA PHE A 162 -10.70 -16.63 9.84
C PHE A 162 -9.61 -17.66 9.53
N LYS A 163 -8.61 -17.80 10.41
CA LYS A 163 -7.48 -18.73 10.27
C LYS A 163 -6.70 -18.54 8.97
N VAL A 164 -6.60 -17.31 8.49
CA VAL A 164 -5.72 -16.95 7.36
C VAL A 164 -4.34 -16.65 7.91
N ARG A 165 -3.35 -17.49 7.58
CA ARG A 165 -2.05 -17.56 8.28
C ARG A 165 -0.85 -17.19 7.40
N SER A 166 -1.06 -16.59 6.24
CA SER A 166 0.02 -16.12 5.37
C SER A 166 -0.11 -14.62 5.11
N LEU A 167 0.94 -13.85 5.41
CA LEU A 167 0.98 -12.40 5.23
C LEU A 167 2.29 -11.96 4.57
N VAL A 168 2.18 -11.06 3.58
CA VAL A 168 3.27 -10.20 3.14
C VAL A 168 2.93 -8.78 3.57
N PHE A 169 3.77 -8.17 4.39
CA PHE A 169 3.59 -6.83 4.91
C PHE A 169 4.52 -5.83 4.22
N SER A 170 3.95 -4.74 3.70
CA SER A 170 4.74 -3.62 3.19
C SER A 170 5.25 -2.75 4.35
N SER A 171 6.52 -2.93 4.67
CA SER A 171 7.28 -1.96 5.46
C SER A 171 8.05 -1.00 4.55
N SER A 172 8.99 -0.23 5.11
CA SER A 172 9.75 0.78 4.39
C SER A 172 11.11 1.01 5.03
N ALA A 173 12.10 1.38 4.23
CA ALA A 173 13.45 1.71 4.68
C ALA A 173 13.50 2.85 5.72
N VAL A 174 12.43 3.64 5.87
CA VAL A 174 12.32 4.66 6.93
C VAL A 174 12.44 4.08 8.35
N VAL A 175 12.20 2.77 8.53
CA VAL A 175 12.34 2.10 9.84
C VAL A 175 13.80 1.96 10.28
N TYR A 176 14.75 2.06 9.34
CA TYR A 176 16.18 2.08 9.69
C TYR A 176 16.62 3.39 10.35
N GLY A 177 15.75 4.41 10.38
CA GLY A 177 16.04 5.72 10.95
C GLY A 177 17.16 6.47 10.24
N PHE A 178 17.65 7.53 10.86
CA PHE A 178 18.79 8.28 10.35
C PHE A 178 20.08 7.43 10.42
N ARG A 179 20.79 7.28 9.29
CA ARG A 179 22.07 6.58 9.19
C ARG A 179 23.03 7.41 8.31
N PRO A 180 24.35 7.40 8.57
CA PRO A 180 25.33 8.04 7.70
C PRO A 180 25.36 7.36 6.33
N GLU A 181 25.58 8.13 5.26
CA GLU A 181 25.37 7.69 3.86
C GLU A 181 26.20 6.47 3.41
N HIS A 182 27.28 6.15 4.13
CA HIS A 182 28.20 5.07 3.76
C HIS A 182 27.81 3.68 4.27
N ASN A 183 26.74 3.57 5.05
CA ASN A 183 26.30 2.29 5.59
C ASN A 183 25.27 1.64 4.66
N LEU A 184 25.64 0.50 4.07
CA LEU A 184 24.68 -0.40 3.44
C LEU A 184 23.64 -0.81 4.49
N LEU A 185 22.36 -0.69 4.13
CA LEU A 185 21.27 -1.11 4.99
C LEU A 185 21.19 -2.65 4.95
N SER A 186 21.50 -3.29 6.08
CA SER A 186 21.23 -4.72 6.28
C SER A 186 20.05 -4.90 7.24
N GLU A 187 19.36 -6.02 7.14
CA GLU A 187 18.23 -6.34 8.02
C GLU A 187 18.64 -6.34 9.51
N GLU A 188 19.87 -6.79 9.81
CA GLU A 188 20.48 -6.80 11.15
C GLU A 188 20.82 -5.40 11.66
N ALA A 189 21.02 -4.43 10.76
CA ALA A 189 21.30 -3.05 11.11
C ALA A 189 20.07 -2.29 11.63
N CYS A 190 18.87 -2.89 11.56
CA CYS A 190 17.67 -2.38 12.21
C CYS A 190 17.67 -2.70 13.71
N LYS A 191 18.67 -2.18 14.44
CA LYS A 191 18.64 -2.15 15.91
C LYS A 191 17.74 -1.02 16.34
N VAL A 192 16.51 -1.38 16.71
CA VAL A 192 15.51 -0.41 17.13
C VAL A 192 15.74 -0.12 18.61
N ASP A 193 16.51 0.92 18.92
CA ASP A 193 16.41 1.57 20.23
C ASP A 193 15.11 2.39 20.23
N SER A 194 14.00 1.67 20.36
CA SER A 194 12.70 2.27 20.63
C SER A 194 12.81 2.98 21.97
N LEU A 195 12.87 4.31 21.91
CA LEU A 195 12.40 5.26 22.93
C LEU A 195 13.38 5.84 23.94
N ASN A 196 14.62 5.38 24.12
CA ASN A 196 15.51 5.96 25.15
C ASN A 196 16.96 6.14 24.65
N GLY A 197 17.29 7.36 24.21
CA GLY A 197 18.66 7.70 23.87
C GLY A 197 18.83 9.19 23.62
N ALA A 198 18.86 9.99 24.70
CA ALA A 198 19.38 11.35 24.70
C ALA A 198 20.93 11.35 24.66
N GLY A 199 21.51 10.46 23.85
CA GLY A 199 22.95 10.36 23.61
C GLY A 199 23.29 10.90 22.22
N SER A 200 24.44 11.55 22.10
CA SER A 200 24.88 12.36 20.95
C SER A 200 25.20 11.59 19.66
N GLU A 201 24.73 10.35 19.50
CA GLU A 201 24.84 9.60 18.25
C GLU A 201 23.45 9.17 17.78
N ALA A 202 22.79 10.04 17.00
CA ALA A 202 21.41 9.94 16.52
C ALA A 202 21.17 8.82 15.48
N HIS A 203 21.93 7.75 15.53
CA HIS A 203 21.86 6.64 14.60
C HIS A 203 20.64 5.76 14.89
N GLY A 204 19.72 5.64 13.91
CA GLY A 204 18.56 4.75 14.00
C GLY A 204 17.31 5.42 14.55
N ARG A 205 17.38 6.72 14.86
CA ARG A 205 16.21 7.48 15.26
C ARG A 205 15.25 7.63 14.08
N ILE A 206 14.02 7.18 14.27
CA ILE A 206 12.93 7.43 13.33
C ILE A 206 12.48 8.88 13.47
N THR A 207 12.48 9.63 12.36
CA THR A 207 12.29 11.08 12.34
C THR A 207 10.90 11.52 11.86
N SER A 208 9.99 10.58 11.58
CA SER A 208 8.65 10.88 11.08
C SER A 208 7.57 9.99 11.69
N PRO A 209 6.35 10.54 11.92
CA PRO A 209 5.22 9.74 12.35
C PRO A 209 4.91 8.58 11.40
N TYR A 210 5.04 8.76 10.08
CA TYR A 210 4.93 7.67 9.11
C TYR A 210 5.90 6.52 9.42
N GLY A 211 7.18 6.82 9.61
CA GLY A 211 8.17 5.81 9.96
C GLY A 211 7.85 5.09 11.26
N SER A 212 7.40 5.84 12.28
CA SER A 212 7.01 5.26 13.57
C SER A 212 5.83 4.30 13.39
N THR A 213 4.84 4.65 12.56
CA THR A 213 3.72 3.74 12.28
C THR A 213 4.17 2.44 11.62
N LYS A 214 5.14 2.49 10.70
CA LYS A 214 5.65 1.27 10.02
C LYS A 214 6.35 0.35 11.01
N LEU A 215 7.18 0.90 11.89
CA LEU A 215 7.83 0.13 12.95
C LEU A 215 6.81 -0.53 13.89
N ILE A 216 5.82 0.22 14.39
CA ILE A 216 4.75 -0.33 15.24
C ILE A 216 3.99 -1.45 14.51
N CYS A 217 3.76 -1.29 13.20
CA CYS A 217 3.11 -2.35 12.41
C CYS A 217 3.99 -3.59 12.25
N GLU A 218 5.32 -3.45 12.11
CA GLU A 218 6.23 -4.60 12.15
C GLU A 218 6.13 -5.35 13.48
N GLU A 219 6.13 -4.64 14.60
CA GLU A 219 5.97 -5.23 15.94
C GLU A 219 4.63 -5.96 16.09
N LEU A 220 3.53 -5.38 15.59
CA LEU A 220 2.22 -6.03 15.57
C LEU A 220 2.22 -7.33 14.76
N VAL A 221 2.87 -7.31 13.59
CA VAL A 221 3.00 -8.49 12.72
C VAL A 221 3.85 -9.58 13.39
N GLN A 222 4.97 -9.20 14.02
CA GLN A 222 5.83 -10.12 14.77
C GLN A 222 5.09 -10.73 15.97
N ALA A 223 4.33 -9.94 16.73
CA ALA A 223 3.51 -10.43 17.83
C ALA A 223 2.44 -11.42 17.34
N ALA A 224 1.79 -11.13 16.20
CA ALA A 224 0.85 -12.03 15.57
C ALA A 224 1.51 -13.33 15.07
N SER A 225 2.73 -13.26 14.54
CA SER A 225 3.53 -14.44 14.17
C SER A 225 3.79 -15.33 15.39
N ALA A 226 4.30 -14.74 16.47
CA ALA A 226 4.69 -15.46 17.68
C ALA A 226 3.50 -16.13 18.42
N LYS A 227 2.32 -15.49 18.43
CA LYS A 227 1.16 -15.97 19.21
C LYS A 227 0.08 -16.66 18.39
N ALA A 228 -0.10 -16.24 17.13
CA ALA A 228 -1.19 -16.68 16.30
C ALA A 228 -0.73 -17.52 15.10
N GLY A 229 0.51 -18.03 15.11
CA GLY A 229 1.04 -18.91 14.05
C GLY A 229 0.92 -18.30 12.64
N LEU A 230 1.01 -16.97 12.56
CA LEU A 230 1.00 -16.23 11.31
C LEU A 230 2.38 -16.36 10.67
N ARG A 231 2.45 -16.89 9.45
CA ARG A 231 3.67 -16.85 8.63
C ARG A 231 3.70 -15.51 7.91
N ALA A 232 4.65 -14.66 8.30
CA ALA A 232 4.75 -13.31 7.79
C ALA A 232 6.11 -13.04 7.13
N VAL A 233 6.08 -12.34 6.00
CA VAL A 233 7.25 -11.72 5.37
C VAL A 233 7.08 -10.21 5.51
N ILE A 234 8.08 -9.54 6.08
CA ILE A 234 8.11 -8.07 6.23
C ILE A 234 9.08 -7.53 5.19
N LEU A 235 8.58 -6.80 4.20
CA LEU A 235 9.39 -6.24 3.12
C LEU A 235 9.61 -4.75 3.34
N ARG A 236 10.85 -4.35 3.61
CA ARG A 236 11.24 -2.94 3.83
C ARG A 236 11.62 -2.27 2.50
N TYR A 237 10.64 -1.71 1.80
CA TYR A 237 10.89 -1.06 0.51
C TYR A 237 11.71 0.23 0.65
N SER A 238 12.63 0.45 -0.29
CA SER A 238 13.22 1.78 -0.53
C SER A 238 12.25 2.64 -1.37
N ASN A 239 12.72 3.30 -2.43
CA ASN A 239 11.88 4.15 -3.27
C ASN A 239 11.50 3.44 -4.57
N PRO A 240 10.30 2.82 -4.66
CA PRO A 240 9.84 2.20 -5.90
C PRO A 240 9.60 3.29 -6.96
N SER A 241 10.03 3.01 -8.19
CA SER A 241 9.83 3.88 -9.35
C SER A 241 9.62 3.06 -10.63
N GLY A 242 9.15 3.72 -11.69
CA GLY A 242 8.82 3.08 -12.96
C GLY A 242 7.32 2.86 -13.15
N ASN A 243 6.98 2.25 -14.28
CA ASN A 243 5.61 1.89 -14.65
C ASN A 243 5.63 0.52 -15.35
N GLU A 244 4.46 -0.07 -15.54
CA GLU A 244 4.31 -1.22 -16.43
C GLU A 244 4.69 -0.81 -17.87
N PRO A 245 5.41 -1.65 -18.65
CA PRO A 245 5.99 -1.24 -19.93
C PRO A 245 5.02 -0.63 -20.95
N SER A 246 3.74 -0.98 -20.93
CA SER A 246 2.71 -0.38 -21.80
C SER A 246 2.29 1.03 -21.39
N GLY A 247 2.61 1.45 -20.15
CA GLY A 247 2.14 2.70 -19.55
C GLY A 247 0.68 2.69 -19.09
N LEU A 248 -0.05 1.57 -19.21
CA LEU A 248 -1.45 1.50 -18.80
C LEU A 248 -1.62 1.61 -17.27
N ILE A 249 -0.71 1.03 -16.49
CA ILE A 249 -0.67 1.19 -15.03
C ILE A 249 0.66 1.81 -14.60
N GLY A 250 0.61 2.66 -13.57
CA GLY A 250 1.74 3.48 -13.16
C GLY A 250 1.48 4.31 -11.90
N ASP A 251 2.49 5.02 -11.42
CA ASP A 251 2.36 5.89 -10.23
C ASP A 251 1.70 7.22 -10.61
N SER A 252 0.37 7.25 -10.56
CA SER A 252 -0.47 8.40 -10.91
C SER A 252 -1.36 8.83 -9.73
N PRO A 253 -0.79 9.31 -8.61
CA PRO A 253 -1.57 9.82 -7.49
C PRO A 253 -2.31 11.11 -7.88
N LEU A 254 -3.42 11.39 -7.19
CA LEU A 254 -4.17 12.64 -7.39
C LEU A 254 -3.33 13.87 -7.02
N ASP A 255 -2.53 13.74 -5.96
CA ASP A 255 -1.65 14.79 -5.46
C ASP A 255 -0.28 14.16 -5.14
N PRO A 256 0.69 14.20 -6.08
CA PRO A 256 1.96 13.51 -5.91
C PRO A 256 2.88 14.20 -4.92
N GLU A 257 3.45 13.39 -4.02
CA GLU A 257 4.47 13.82 -3.06
C GLU A 257 5.82 13.14 -3.30
N ASN A 258 5.84 12.04 -4.05
CA ASN A 258 7.07 11.34 -4.41
C ASN A 258 7.73 12.03 -5.62
N LEU A 259 9.07 12.02 -5.65
CA LEU A 259 9.85 12.72 -6.67
C LEU A 259 9.46 12.33 -8.09
N MET A 260 9.39 11.04 -8.40
CA MET A 260 9.20 10.57 -9.78
C MET A 260 7.85 11.00 -10.38
N PRO A 261 6.70 10.86 -9.70
CA PRO A 261 5.45 11.43 -10.19
C PRO A 261 5.47 12.96 -10.38
N ILE A 262 6.18 13.70 -9.52
CA ILE A 262 6.35 15.16 -9.67
C ILE A 262 7.16 15.47 -10.93
N VAL A 263 8.29 14.77 -11.15
CA VAL A 263 9.11 14.90 -12.36
C VAL A 263 8.27 14.60 -13.61
N CYS A 264 7.48 13.52 -13.60
CA CYS A 264 6.57 13.19 -14.70
C CYS A 264 5.51 14.29 -14.95
N GLN A 265 4.98 14.93 -13.91
CA GLN A 265 4.05 16.05 -14.08
C GLN A 265 4.73 17.27 -14.72
N VAL A 266 5.99 17.56 -14.38
CA VAL A 266 6.76 18.64 -15.01
C VAL A 266 7.05 18.33 -16.47
N LEU A 267 7.53 17.12 -16.77
CA LEU A 267 7.79 16.68 -18.16
C LEU A 267 6.54 16.67 -19.05
N THR A 268 5.35 16.54 -18.46
CA THR A 268 4.07 16.57 -19.18
C THR A 268 3.37 17.93 -19.13
N GLY A 269 4.02 18.97 -18.60
CA GLY A 269 3.48 20.34 -18.52
C GLY A 269 2.34 20.52 -17.52
N LYS A 270 2.06 19.54 -16.66
CA LYS A 270 1.03 19.64 -15.59
C LYS A 270 1.52 20.42 -14.37
N ARG A 271 2.84 20.64 -14.27
CA ARG A 271 3.51 21.40 -13.21
C ARG A 271 4.66 22.17 -13.84
N GLU A 272 4.95 23.35 -13.33
CA GLU A 272 5.98 24.23 -13.91
C GLU A 272 7.41 23.81 -13.53
N TYR A 273 7.64 23.42 -12.27
CA TYR A 273 8.98 23.08 -11.77
C TYR A 273 8.95 21.98 -10.71
N VAL A 274 10.11 21.36 -10.49
CA VAL A 274 10.36 20.43 -9.38
C VAL A 274 10.93 21.21 -8.20
N ASN A 275 10.37 21.00 -7.00
CA ASN A 275 10.97 21.51 -5.76
C ASN A 275 12.07 20.55 -5.29
N ILE A 276 13.30 21.05 -5.15
CA ILE A 276 14.40 20.34 -4.51
C ILE A 276 14.39 20.74 -3.02
N TYR A 277 14.11 19.77 -2.15
CA TYR A 277 14.09 20.00 -0.70
C TYR A 277 15.46 19.69 -0.10
N GLY A 278 16.26 20.75 0.11
CA GLY A 278 17.59 20.69 0.72
C GLY A 278 18.73 20.62 -0.31
N THR A 279 19.74 21.44 -0.09
CA THR A 279 20.96 21.54 -0.92
C THR A 279 22.23 21.61 -0.06
N ASP A 280 22.10 21.26 1.22
CA ASP A 280 23.08 21.37 2.29
C ASP A 280 23.29 20.04 3.03
N TYR A 281 22.84 18.92 2.44
CA TYR A 281 23.16 17.59 2.94
C TYR A 281 24.64 17.28 2.74
N ASP A 282 25.20 16.41 3.60
CA ASP A 282 26.56 15.88 3.47
C ASP A 282 26.66 14.86 2.32
N THR A 283 26.41 15.34 1.10
CA THR A 283 26.43 14.57 -0.14
C THR A 283 27.26 15.31 -1.20
N ARG A 284 27.56 14.62 -2.31
CA ARG A 284 28.42 15.17 -3.38
C ARG A 284 27.90 16.49 -3.96
N ASP A 285 26.58 16.64 -4.07
CA ASP A 285 25.93 17.81 -4.68
C ASP A 285 25.00 18.56 -3.72
N GLY A 286 25.07 18.24 -2.42
CA GLY A 286 24.23 18.85 -1.39
C GLY A 286 22.79 18.35 -1.37
N THR A 287 22.33 17.56 -2.35
CA THR A 287 20.97 17.02 -2.40
C THR A 287 20.90 15.64 -1.76
N GLY A 288 19.71 15.21 -1.30
CA GLY A 288 19.55 13.87 -0.74
C GLY A 288 19.76 12.77 -1.80
N LYS A 289 20.41 11.65 -1.41
CA LYS A 289 20.64 10.47 -2.28
C LYS A 289 19.64 9.32 -1.99
N PRO A 290 18.43 9.33 -2.57
CA PRO A 290 17.50 8.22 -2.43
C PRO A 290 17.95 6.98 -3.22
N SER A 291 17.91 5.80 -2.60
CA SER A 291 18.01 4.52 -3.31
C SER A 291 16.70 4.23 -4.05
N PHE A 292 16.73 4.30 -5.38
CA PHE A 292 15.63 3.92 -6.24
C PHE A 292 15.76 2.46 -6.68
N PHE A 293 14.61 1.78 -6.82
CA PHE A 293 14.56 0.51 -7.53
C PHE A 293 13.41 0.52 -8.54
N PHE A 294 13.62 -0.19 -9.65
CA PHE A 294 12.61 -0.36 -10.67
C PHE A 294 11.62 -1.44 -10.22
N PHE A 295 10.34 -1.07 -10.09
CA PHE A 295 9.35 -1.91 -9.43
C PHE A 295 9.17 -3.29 -10.10
N PHE A 296 9.35 -3.37 -11.42
CA PHE A 296 9.07 -4.58 -12.21
C PHE A 296 9.92 -5.80 -11.82
N PHE A 297 11.13 -5.62 -11.29
CA PHE A 297 12.04 -6.74 -11.02
C PHE A 297 11.93 -7.34 -9.60
N PHE A 298 11.40 -6.61 -8.61
CA PHE A 298 11.59 -6.98 -7.20
C PHE A 298 10.59 -8.03 -6.69
N PHE A 299 9.39 -8.10 -7.26
CA PHE A 299 8.33 -9.00 -6.77
C PHE A 299 8.38 -10.42 -7.34
N PHE A 300 9.13 -10.65 -8.43
CA PHE A 300 9.21 -11.95 -9.09
C PHE A 300 9.86 -13.03 -8.19
N PHE A 301 10.73 -12.63 -7.26
CA PHE A 301 11.51 -13.59 -6.44
C PHE A 301 10.79 -14.08 -5.17
N PHE A 302 9.91 -13.30 -4.56
CA PHE A 302 9.37 -13.61 -3.23
C PHE A 302 8.07 -14.41 -3.22
N PHE A 303 7.36 -14.52 -4.34
CA PHE A 303 6.02 -15.15 -4.40
C PHE A 303 6.00 -16.56 -4.98
N PHE A 304 7.13 -17.05 -5.48
CA PHE A 304 7.22 -18.35 -6.16
C PHE A 304 8.05 -19.41 -5.41
N PHE A 305 8.52 -19.09 -4.19
CA PHE A 305 9.13 -20.04 -3.23
C PHE A 305 8.30 -20.09 -1.95
#